data_AF-A0A4Y7Q2Q5-F1
#
_entry.id   AF-A0A4Y7Q2Q5-F1
#
_cell.length_a   1.000
_cell.length_b   1.000
_cell.length_c   1.000
_cell.angle_alpha   90.00
_cell.angle_beta   90.00
_cell.angle_gamma   90.00
#
_symmetry.space_group_name_H-M   'P 1'
#
loop_
_entity.id
_entity.type
_entity.pdbx_description
1 polymer ?
#
loop_
_entity_poly.entity_id
_entity_poly.type
_entity_poly.pdbx_seq_one_letter_code
_entity_poly.pdbx_strand_id
1 'polypeptide(L)'
;MKVAYSIAFLSLSAFSVSAQSTAWGQCAFSINWTGPTTCVAGTTCTVINAYYYQCIPGSPSSSTTSTTSSKPVTSTTSPSGTCAPNSPPASAGTLRFAGVNIAGFDFGCNGDGNCEASAAYPPLTQYYGADGAGQMTHFVNDDGYNVFRLPVGWQFLTGNQPTGTLVDANFAEYDALVQACLVTGASCIIDIHNYARYGGKIIGQGGPSNDIFASLWANIAAKYATNPKIIFGVMNEPHDVPDINLWAGSVQAAVTAIRNAGAKTQLILLPGNNWTSAATFVSNGSADALNKVINPDGTKTNLIFDVHKYLDSDNSGTSAECVTNNIAEAWAPLAQWLRCHGRQAFNTETGGGNTASCALYICQQVAFQKANSDVILGYVGWAAGNFYPTYPLGETPTKVGTTWTDTSLVTACLAPK
;
A
#
# COMPACT_ATOMS: atom_id res chain seq x y z
N MET A 1 -52.36 69.35 -17.23
CA MET A 1 -50.89 69.46 -17.35
C MET A 1 -50.27 68.25 -16.64
N LYS A 2 -49.65 67.33 -17.39
CA LYS A 2 -48.94 66.17 -16.84
C LYS A 2 -47.46 66.56 -16.75
N VAL A 3 -46.86 66.50 -15.56
CA VAL A 3 -45.43 66.71 -15.35
C VAL A 3 -44.80 65.34 -15.09
N ALA A 4 -43.86 64.95 -15.95
CA ALA A 4 -43.07 63.73 -15.81
C ALA A 4 -41.77 64.04 -15.04
N TYR A 5 -41.44 63.23 -14.04
CA TYR A 5 -40.13 63.25 -13.38
C TYR A 5 -39.40 61.95 -13.73
N SER A 6 -38.24 62.07 -14.37
CA SER A 6 -37.31 60.97 -14.63
C SER A 6 -36.35 60.84 -13.45
N ILE A 7 -36.28 59.65 -12.85
CA ILE A 7 -35.26 59.29 -11.84
C ILE A 7 -34.28 58.33 -12.50
N ALA A 8 -33.02 58.74 -12.63
CA ALA A 8 -31.93 57.89 -13.09
C ALA A 8 -31.33 57.11 -11.91
N PHE A 9 -31.29 55.79 -12.00
CA PHE A 9 -30.55 54.92 -11.08
C PHE A 9 -29.10 54.75 -11.56
N LEU A 10 -28.14 55.14 -10.74
CA LEU A 10 -26.71 54.88 -10.95
C LEU A 10 -26.36 53.55 -10.24
N SER A 11 -26.01 52.51 -11.00
CA SER A 11 -25.51 51.24 -10.44
C SER A 11 -24.00 51.32 -10.19
N LEU A 12 -23.59 51.23 -8.92
CA LEU A 12 -22.18 51.17 -8.51
C LEU A 12 -21.72 49.70 -8.51
N SER A 13 -20.81 49.35 -9.43
CA SER A 13 -20.16 48.03 -9.46
C SER A 13 -18.95 48.04 -8.51
N ALA A 14 -19.00 47.27 -7.42
CA ALA A 14 -17.85 47.05 -6.55
C ALA A 14 -16.92 46.00 -7.20
N PHE A 15 -15.75 46.42 -7.67
CA PHE A 15 -14.68 45.50 -8.05
C PHE A 15 -13.96 45.02 -6.79
N SER A 16 -13.99 43.73 -6.51
CA SER A 16 -13.15 43.11 -5.47
C SER A 16 -11.69 43.16 -5.91
N VAL A 17 -10.89 44.04 -5.30
CA VAL A 17 -9.44 44.02 -5.47
C VAL A 17 -8.89 42.87 -4.61
N SER A 18 -8.43 41.79 -5.23
CA SER A 18 -7.66 40.76 -4.52
C SER A 18 -6.30 41.35 -4.12
N ALA A 19 -6.12 41.67 -2.84
CA ALA A 19 -4.83 42.08 -2.31
C ALA A 19 -3.81 40.93 -2.44
N GLN A 20 -2.59 41.23 -2.88
CA GLN A 20 -1.46 40.30 -2.90
C GLN A 20 -0.77 40.28 -1.52
N SER A 21 -0.24 39.13 -1.12
CA SER A 21 0.54 39.00 0.12
C SER A 21 1.96 39.55 -0.09
N THR A 22 2.46 40.31 0.88
CA THR A 22 3.82 40.86 0.85
C THR A 22 4.87 39.74 0.92
N ALA A 23 6.14 40.06 0.62
CA ALA A 23 7.24 39.14 0.88
C ALA A 23 7.19 38.66 2.34
N TRP A 24 7.40 37.36 2.55
CA TRP A 24 7.25 36.64 3.83
C TRP A 24 5.83 36.60 4.43
N GLY A 25 4.82 37.09 3.71
CA GLY A 25 3.42 36.99 4.12
C GLY A 25 2.82 35.62 3.83
N GLN A 26 1.74 35.28 4.54
CA GLN A 26 0.97 34.05 4.30
C GLN A 26 0.24 34.15 2.96
N CYS A 27 0.26 33.07 2.19
CA CYS A 27 -0.43 32.94 0.90
C CYS A 27 -1.15 31.60 0.84
N ALA A 28 -2.09 31.37 -0.07
CA ALA A 28 -2.84 30.11 -0.25
C ALA A 28 -3.82 29.70 0.88
N PHE A 29 -4.77 28.83 0.52
CA PHE A 29 -5.88 28.40 1.35
C PHE A 29 -5.43 27.37 2.39
N SER A 30 -5.65 27.68 3.67
CA SER A 30 -5.57 26.72 4.77
C SER A 30 -6.85 26.81 5.62
N ILE A 31 -7.10 25.80 6.46
CA ILE A 31 -8.26 25.80 7.36
C ILE A 31 -8.29 27.12 8.15
N ASN A 32 -9.31 27.94 7.89
CA ASN A 32 -9.58 29.26 8.49
C ASN A 32 -8.79 30.48 7.95
N TRP A 33 -8.12 30.42 6.80
CA TRP A 33 -7.52 31.60 6.15
C TRP A 33 -8.39 32.17 5.01
N THR A 34 -8.78 33.45 5.11
CA THR A 34 -9.55 34.19 4.09
C THR A 34 -8.75 35.29 3.39
N GLY A 35 -7.44 35.35 3.63
CA GLY A 35 -6.57 36.38 3.09
C GLY A 35 -6.03 36.10 1.68
N PRO A 36 -5.04 36.88 1.22
CA PRO A 36 -4.44 36.77 -0.10
C PRO A 36 -4.00 35.36 -0.49
N THR A 37 -4.28 34.95 -1.73
CA THR A 37 -3.82 33.67 -2.31
C THR A 37 -2.64 33.81 -3.26
N THR A 38 -2.24 35.03 -3.59
CA THR A 38 -1.13 35.33 -4.52
C THR A 38 -0.09 36.23 -3.85
N CYS A 39 1.17 36.09 -4.24
CA CYS A 39 2.30 36.85 -3.69
C CYS A 39 2.65 38.06 -4.56
N VAL A 40 3.27 39.08 -3.95
CA VAL A 40 3.88 40.20 -4.69
C VAL A 40 5.00 39.72 -5.64
N ALA A 41 5.20 40.46 -6.72
CA ALA A 41 6.21 40.15 -7.74
C ALA A 41 7.61 39.95 -7.12
N GLY A 42 8.34 38.94 -7.62
CA GLY A 42 9.66 38.55 -7.11
C GLY A 42 9.63 37.54 -5.96
N THR A 43 8.44 37.11 -5.51
CA THR A 43 8.27 36.07 -4.49
C THR A 43 7.33 34.96 -4.97
N THR A 44 7.50 33.74 -4.46
CA THR A 44 6.67 32.57 -4.81
C THR A 44 5.99 32.02 -3.57
N CYS A 45 4.72 31.63 -3.68
CA CYS A 45 4.01 30.99 -2.58
C CYS A 45 4.49 29.55 -2.38
N THR A 46 5.23 29.31 -1.31
CA THR A 46 5.87 28.02 -1.02
C THR A 46 5.18 27.37 0.18
N VAL A 47 4.93 26.06 0.09
CA VAL A 47 4.38 25.27 1.20
C VAL A 47 5.43 25.14 2.29
N ILE A 48 5.10 25.51 3.53
CA ILE A 48 5.98 25.33 4.68
C ILE A 48 5.56 24.08 5.47
N ASN A 49 4.25 23.89 5.66
CA ASN A 49 3.68 22.70 6.27
C ASN A 49 2.20 22.53 5.83
N ALA A 50 1.53 21.49 6.34
CA ALA A 50 0.17 21.13 5.97
C ALA A 50 -0.89 22.25 6.18
N TYR A 51 -0.59 23.27 6.98
CA TYR A 51 -1.53 24.34 7.33
C TYR A 51 -1.02 25.75 6.97
N TYR A 52 0.20 25.87 6.45
CA TYR A 52 0.86 27.17 6.26
C TYR A 52 1.72 27.23 4.99
N TYR A 53 1.57 28.33 4.27
CA TYR A 53 2.18 28.63 2.99
C TYR A 53 2.65 30.08 3.02
N GLN A 54 3.83 30.37 2.48
CA GLN A 54 4.48 31.68 2.64
C GLN A 54 5.11 32.17 1.34
N CYS A 55 5.05 33.48 1.09
CA CYS A 55 5.72 34.13 -0.03
C CYS A 55 7.23 34.25 0.20
N ILE A 56 8.04 33.48 -0.53
CA ILE A 56 9.51 33.47 -0.38
C ILE A 56 10.17 34.14 -1.61
N PRO A 57 11.11 35.08 -1.43
CA PRO A 57 11.91 35.64 -2.53
C PRO A 57 12.81 34.59 -3.19
N GLY A 58 12.77 34.51 -4.52
CA GLY A 58 13.74 33.72 -5.30
C GLY A 58 15.05 34.50 -5.44
N SER A 59 16.20 33.85 -5.25
CA SER A 59 17.51 34.49 -5.48
C SER A 59 17.69 34.89 -6.96
N PRO A 60 18.22 36.09 -7.26
CA PRO A 60 18.51 36.47 -8.64
C PRO A 60 19.69 35.65 -9.18
N SER A 61 19.51 35.08 -10.36
CA SER A 61 20.61 34.57 -11.19
C SER A 61 21.58 35.71 -11.48
N SER A 62 22.79 35.60 -10.95
CA SER A 62 23.85 36.57 -11.22
C SER A 62 24.52 36.23 -12.54
N SER A 63 24.29 37.05 -13.56
CA SER A 63 25.08 37.08 -14.79
C SER A 63 26.49 37.57 -14.47
N THR A 64 27.50 36.69 -14.55
CA THR A 64 28.91 37.08 -14.41
C THR A 64 29.62 36.97 -15.75
N THR A 65 30.18 38.11 -16.19
CA THR A 65 30.99 38.28 -17.39
C THR A 65 32.27 37.46 -17.30
N SER A 66 32.58 36.73 -18.37
CA SER A 66 33.74 35.83 -18.51
C SER A 66 35.04 36.56 -18.88
N THR A 67 36.14 36.22 -18.22
CA THR A 67 37.51 36.30 -18.77
C THR A 67 38.17 34.92 -18.71
N THR A 68 38.79 34.58 -19.84
CA THR A 68 39.36 33.30 -20.27
C THR A 68 40.51 32.75 -19.43
N SER A 69 40.49 31.45 -19.15
CA SER A 69 41.70 30.60 -19.15
C SER A 69 41.32 29.14 -19.40
N SER A 70 41.96 28.56 -20.41
CA SER A 70 41.69 27.26 -20.99
C SER A 70 42.32 26.10 -20.21
N LYS A 71 41.50 25.12 -19.79
CA LYS A 71 41.95 23.74 -19.58
C LYS A 71 40.78 22.78 -19.85
N PRO A 72 40.93 21.76 -20.71
CA PRO A 72 39.83 20.87 -21.04
C PRO A 72 39.60 19.90 -19.87
N VAL A 73 38.48 20.07 -19.18
CA VAL A 73 37.92 19.04 -18.30
C VAL A 73 36.65 18.57 -18.98
N THR A 74 36.65 17.31 -19.37
CA THR A 74 35.51 16.61 -19.96
C THR A 74 34.40 16.50 -18.92
N SER A 75 33.49 17.48 -18.88
CA SER A 75 32.31 17.44 -18.02
C SER A 75 31.23 16.61 -18.71
N THR A 76 31.12 15.36 -18.31
CA THR A 76 29.93 14.52 -18.52
C THR A 76 28.73 15.25 -17.92
N THR A 77 27.83 15.72 -18.77
CA THR A 77 26.51 16.20 -18.39
C THR A 77 25.71 15.08 -17.74
N SER A 78 25.55 15.11 -16.42
CA SER A 78 24.50 14.34 -15.74
C SER A 78 23.14 14.87 -16.23
N PRO A 79 22.24 14.02 -16.74
CA PRO A 79 20.90 14.47 -17.03
C PRO A 79 20.18 14.71 -15.70
N SER A 80 19.78 15.95 -15.45
CA SER A 80 18.67 16.23 -14.53
C SER A 80 17.41 15.72 -15.21
N GLY A 81 17.09 14.45 -14.99
CA GLY A 81 15.91 13.80 -15.54
C GLY A 81 14.69 14.20 -14.72
N THR A 82 14.05 15.32 -15.05
CA THR A 82 12.66 15.53 -14.67
C THR A 82 11.82 14.40 -15.26
N CYS A 83 11.14 13.64 -14.39
CA CYS A 83 10.29 12.54 -14.80
C CYS A 83 9.23 13.02 -15.81
N ALA A 84 9.07 12.28 -16.90
CA ALA A 84 8.13 12.58 -17.97
C ALA A 84 6.67 12.52 -17.48
N PRO A 85 5.69 13.07 -18.25
CA PRO A 85 4.27 13.01 -17.91
C PRO A 85 3.81 11.59 -17.58
N ASN A 86 3.01 11.48 -16.52
CA ASN A 86 2.61 10.21 -15.92
C ASN A 86 1.48 9.51 -16.70
N SER A 87 1.76 9.02 -17.90
CA SER A 87 0.80 8.24 -18.69
C SER A 87 1.21 6.77 -18.71
N PRO A 88 0.28 5.84 -18.40
CA PRO A 88 0.53 4.42 -18.56
C PRO A 88 0.87 4.07 -20.03
N PRO A 89 1.73 3.07 -20.27
CA PRO A 89 2.00 2.58 -21.61
C PRO A 89 0.76 1.91 -22.22
N ALA A 90 0.67 1.85 -23.55
CA ALA A 90 -0.43 1.19 -24.24
C ALA A 90 -0.57 -0.32 -23.94
N SER A 91 0.47 -0.96 -23.39
CA SER A 91 0.45 -2.35 -22.93
C SER A 91 -0.17 -2.54 -21.54
N ALA A 92 -0.47 -1.46 -20.82
CA ALA A 92 -1.22 -1.53 -19.56
C ALA A 92 -2.70 -1.87 -19.82
N GLY A 93 -3.45 -2.21 -18.78
CA GLY A 93 -4.87 -2.55 -18.88
C GLY A 93 -5.22 -3.96 -18.44
N THR A 94 -4.28 -4.72 -17.88
CA THR A 94 -4.54 -6.04 -17.27
C THR A 94 -3.64 -6.20 -16.05
N LEU A 95 -4.26 -6.38 -14.88
CA LEU A 95 -3.54 -6.67 -13.65
C LEU A 95 -2.96 -8.08 -13.69
N ARG A 96 -1.76 -8.25 -13.14
CA ARG A 96 -1.12 -9.57 -13.02
C ARG A 96 -1.81 -10.40 -11.94
N PHE A 97 -2.26 -9.75 -10.87
CA PHE A 97 -2.87 -10.41 -9.73
C PHE A 97 -4.21 -9.79 -9.34
N ALA A 98 -5.18 -10.65 -9.06
CA ALA A 98 -6.43 -10.30 -8.40
C ALA A 98 -6.75 -11.44 -7.44
N GLY A 99 -7.13 -11.10 -6.22
CA GLY A 99 -7.35 -12.10 -5.18
C GLY A 99 -8.03 -11.55 -3.94
N VAL A 100 -8.01 -12.38 -2.89
CA VAL A 100 -8.58 -12.07 -1.58
C VAL A 100 -7.72 -12.66 -0.46
N ASN A 101 -7.79 -12.04 0.71
CA ASN A 101 -7.22 -12.54 1.95
C ASN A 101 -8.05 -13.70 2.51
N ILE A 102 -7.40 -14.84 2.80
CA ILE A 102 -8.01 -15.99 3.46
C ILE A 102 -7.56 -15.97 4.93
N ALA A 103 -8.26 -15.17 5.73
CA ALA A 103 -7.89 -14.90 7.12
C ALA A 103 -8.31 -16.02 8.08
N GLY A 104 -7.65 -16.06 9.23
CA GLY A 104 -7.96 -16.96 10.33
C GLY A 104 -6.72 -17.29 11.18
N PHE A 105 -5.59 -17.60 10.55
CA PHE A 105 -4.33 -17.88 11.27
C PHE A 105 -3.74 -16.64 11.96
N ASP A 106 -4.23 -15.45 11.62
CA ASP A 106 -3.97 -14.16 12.23
C ASP A 106 -4.98 -13.78 13.33
N PHE A 107 -6.07 -14.54 13.52
CA PHE A 107 -7.03 -14.21 14.56
C PHE A 107 -6.35 -14.25 15.94
N GLY A 108 -6.60 -13.22 16.74
CA GLY A 108 -5.87 -12.98 17.99
C GLY A 108 -4.67 -12.05 17.85
N CYS A 109 -4.30 -11.63 16.64
CA CYS A 109 -3.35 -10.54 16.39
C CYS A 109 -4.00 -9.17 16.56
N ASN A 110 -3.22 -8.20 17.02
CA ASN A 110 -3.60 -6.78 17.08
C ASN A 110 -2.44 -5.88 16.62
N GLY A 111 -2.74 -4.60 16.40
CA GLY A 111 -1.78 -3.60 15.90
C GLY A 111 -0.47 -3.50 16.69
N ASP A 112 -0.44 -3.87 17.97
CA ASP A 112 0.81 -3.85 18.74
C ASP A 112 1.76 -5.02 18.41
N GLY A 113 1.40 -5.89 17.45
CA GLY A 113 2.13 -7.12 17.14
C GLY A 113 2.05 -8.17 18.25
N ASN A 114 1.01 -8.08 19.08
CA ASN A 114 0.63 -9.13 20.01
C ASN A 114 -0.36 -10.05 19.32
N CYS A 115 0.02 -11.30 19.12
CA CYS A 115 -0.84 -12.38 18.64
C CYS A 115 -0.95 -13.45 19.72
N GLU A 116 -2.17 -13.77 20.13
CA GLU A 116 -2.42 -14.94 20.97
C GLU A 116 -2.44 -16.20 20.09
N ALA A 117 -1.40 -17.02 20.14
CA ALA A 117 -1.30 -18.21 19.27
C ALA A 117 -2.47 -19.19 19.41
N SER A 118 -3.08 -19.29 20.60
CA SER A 118 -4.26 -20.13 20.86
C SER A 118 -5.56 -19.59 20.27
N ALA A 119 -5.59 -18.30 19.91
CA ALA A 119 -6.74 -17.67 19.26
C ALA A 119 -6.70 -17.78 17.73
N ALA A 120 -5.56 -18.20 17.16
CA ALA A 120 -5.47 -18.50 15.74
C ALA A 120 -6.52 -19.55 15.38
N TYR A 121 -7.30 -19.27 14.35
CA TYR A 121 -8.38 -20.13 13.90
C TYR A 121 -8.09 -20.50 12.44
N PRO A 122 -7.48 -21.67 12.15
CA PRO A 122 -7.14 -22.07 10.79
C PRO A 122 -8.39 -22.15 9.88
N PRO A 123 -8.43 -21.55 8.69
CA PRO A 123 -9.57 -21.61 7.77
C PRO A 123 -9.58 -22.92 6.95
N LEU A 124 -9.54 -24.04 7.67
CA LEU A 124 -9.60 -25.38 7.10
C LEU A 124 -10.52 -26.26 7.95
N THR A 125 -11.41 -26.99 7.27
CA THR A 125 -12.39 -27.89 7.94
C THR A 125 -11.73 -28.99 8.77
N GLN A 126 -10.54 -29.45 8.39
CA GLN A 126 -9.77 -30.42 9.17
C GLN A 126 -9.27 -29.88 10.53
N TYR A 127 -9.28 -28.56 10.71
CA TYR A 127 -8.91 -27.85 11.94
C TYR A 127 -10.07 -27.01 12.49
N TYR A 128 -11.31 -27.47 12.26
CA TYR A 128 -12.54 -26.87 12.78
C TYR A 128 -12.93 -25.50 12.20
N GLY A 129 -12.16 -24.92 11.29
CA GLY A 129 -12.49 -23.66 10.63
C GLY A 129 -13.44 -23.81 9.44
N ALA A 130 -13.70 -22.67 8.79
CA ALA A 130 -14.45 -22.60 7.55
C ALA A 130 -13.72 -23.34 6.40
N ASP A 131 -14.46 -23.59 5.32
CA ASP A 131 -13.94 -24.26 4.12
C ASP A 131 -13.10 -23.30 3.25
N GLY A 132 -11.98 -22.80 3.77
CA GLY A 132 -11.09 -21.88 3.04
C GLY A 132 -10.51 -22.49 1.76
N ALA A 133 -10.27 -23.80 1.73
CA ALA A 133 -9.88 -24.53 0.52
C ALA A 133 -10.97 -24.49 -0.56
N GLY A 134 -12.23 -24.70 -0.16
CA GLY A 134 -13.39 -24.57 -1.03
C GLY A 134 -13.61 -23.14 -1.50
N GLN A 135 -13.44 -22.15 -0.63
CA GLN A 135 -13.51 -20.72 -0.97
C GLN A 135 -12.48 -20.38 -2.06
N MET A 136 -11.20 -20.72 -1.86
CA MET A 136 -10.16 -20.48 -2.86
C MET A 136 -10.44 -21.19 -4.19
N THR A 137 -10.97 -22.41 -4.15
CA THR A 137 -11.34 -23.15 -5.37
C THR A 137 -12.45 -22.44 -6.14
N HIS A 138 -13.48 -21.96 -5.45
CA HIS A 138 -14.56 -21.16 -6.04
C HIS A 138 -14.02 -19.87 -6.65
N PHE A 139 -13.26 -19.10 -5.87
CA PHE A 139 -12.62 -17.86 -6.29
C PHE A 139 -11.78 -18.00 -7.58
N VAL A 140 -11.03 -19.10 -7.74
CA VAL A 140 -10.28 -19.35 -8.98
C VAL A 140 -11.21 -19.76 -10.13
N ASN A 141 -12.07 -20.76 -9.89
CA ASN A 141 -12.84 -21.41 -10.96
C ASN A 141 -13.97 -20.53 -11.49
N ASP A 142 -14.64 -19.82 -10.60
CA ASP A 142 -15.86 -19.08 -10.89
C ASP A 142 -15.54 -17.60 -11.13
N ASP A 143 -14.67 -16.99 -10.30
CA ASP A 143 -14.39 -15.53 -10.39
C ASP A 143 -13.11 -15.19 -11.15
N GLY A 144 -12.20 -16.15 -11.32
CA GLY A 144 -10.95 -15.94 -12.04
C GLY A 144 -9.83 -15.30 -11.22
N TYR A 145 -9.95 -15.32 -9.90
CA TYR A 145 -8.84 -14.97 -9.02
C TYR A 145 -7.62 -15.86 -9.25
N ASN A 146 -6.44 -15.34 -8.94
CA ASN A 146 -5.18 -16.04 -9.20
C ASN A 146 -4.10 -15.81 -8.13
N VAL A 147 -4.45 -15.15 -7.02
CA VAL A 147 -3.59 -14.99 -5.85
C VAL A 147 -4.45 -15.06 -4.59
N PHE A 148 -3.89 -15.59 -3.51
CA PHE A 148 -4.48 -15.49 -2.17
C PHE A 148 -3.42 -15.02 -1.19
N ARG A 149 -3.80 -14.18 -0.24
CA ARG A 149 -2.95 -13.81 0.91
C ARG A 149 -3.40 -14.57 2.13
N LEU A 150 -2.44 -15.14 2.84
CA LEU A 150 -2.66 -16.10 3.92
C LEU A 150 -2.03 -15.52 5.20
N PRO A 151 -2.71 -14.58 5.90
CA PRO A 151 -2.20 -13.97 7.12
C PRO A 151 -1.93 -15.01 8.20
N VAL A 152 -0.82 -14.88 8.92
CA VAL A 152 -0.49 -15.71 10.09
C VAL A 152 0.29 -14.92 11.13
N GLY A 153 -0.04 -15.11 12.41
CA GLY A 153 0.74 -14.53 13.49
C GLY A 153 2.10 -15.21 13.65
N TRP A 154 3.15 -14.43 13.84
CA TRP A 154 4.50 -14.92 14.18
C TRP A 154 4.44 -15.84 15.40
N GLN A 155 3.74 -15.43 16.46
CA GLN A 155 3.55 -16.20 17.67
C GLN A 155 2.95 -17.59 17.42
N PHE A 156 2.06 -17.73 16.43
CA PHE A 156 1.52 -19.04 16.05
C PHE A 156 2.62 -19.92 15.46
N LEU A 157 3.41 -19.39 14.53
CA LEU A 157 4.49 -20.14 13.87
C LEU A 157 5.60 -20.59 14.84
N THR A 158 5.83 -19.86 15.92
CA THR A 158 6.98 -20.07 16.82
C THR A 158 6.59 -20.47 18.24
N GLY A 159 5.31 -20.80 18.48
CA GLY A 159 4.83 -21.24 19.79
C GLY A 159 5.00 -20.18 20.88
N ASN A 160 4.68 -18.93 20.58
CA ASN A 160 4.85 -17.75 21.45
C ASN A 160 6.31 -17.46 21.86
N GLN A 161 7.30 -18.00 21.16
CA GLN A 161 8.71 -17.64 21.39
C GLN A 161 9.19 -16.54 20.42
N PRO A 162 9.90 -15.50 20.89
CA PRO A 162 10.49 -14.45 20.05
C PRO A 162 11.73 -14.97 19.32
N THR A 163 11.55 -15.97 18.47
CA THR A 163 12.59 -16.69 17.73
C THR A 163 12.22 -16.78 16.25
N GLY A 164 13.18 -17.15 15.40
CA GLY A 164 12.92 -17.54 14.02
C GLY A 164 12.62 -19.03 13.85
N THR A 165 12.79 -19.85 14.89
CA THR A 165 12.56 -21.30 14.83
C THR A 165 11.08 -21.61 14.79
N LEU A 166 10.66 -22.32 13.74
CA LEU A 166 9.28 -22.76 13.57
C LEU A 166 8.96 -23.95 14.49
N VAL A 167 7.73 -23.99 15.01
CA VAL A 167 7.16 -25.17 15.66
C VAL A 167 6.55 -26.06 14.59
N ASP A 168 7.10 -27.26 14.39
CA ASP A 168 6.73 -28.16 13.30
C ASP A 168 5.23 -28.43 13.20
N ALA A 169 4.56 -28.66 14.35
CA ALA A 169 3.13 -28.92 14.39
C ALA A 169 2.31 -27.72 13.88
N ASN A 170 2.57 -26.53 14.42
CA ASN A 170 1.89 -25.29 14.03
C ASN A 170 2.17 -24.95 12.57
N PHE A 171 3.43 -25.09 12.13
CA PHE A 171 3.80 -24.84 10.75
C PHE A 171 3.17 -25.84 9.77
N ALA A 172 2.95 -27.09 10.18
CA ALA A 172 2.23 -28.07 9.37
C ALA A 172 0.76 -27.69 9.15
N GLU A 173 0.09 -27.11 10.15
CA GLU A 173 -1.28 -26.60 9.98
C GLU A 173 -1.32 -25.44 8.98
N TYR A 174 -0.39 -24.49 9.10
CA TYR A 174 -0.29 -23.36 8.18
C TYR A 174 0.09 -23.82 6.75
N ASP A 175 1.04 -24.75 6.62
CA ASP A 175 1.44 -25.35 5.34
C ASP A 175 0.23 -26.02 4.66
N ALA A 176 -0.68 -26.66 5.41
CA ALA A 176 -1.89 -27.23 4.80
C ALA A 176 -2.74 -26.19 4.07
N LEU A 177 -2.84 -24.95 4.59
CA LEU A 177 -3.55 -23.86 3.91
C LEU A 177 -2.77 -23.36 2.70
N VAL A 178 -1.45 -23.22 2.83
CA VAL A 178 -0.57 -22.86 1.70
C VAL A 178 -0.70 -23.90 0.57
N GLN A 179 -0.68 -25.19 0.90
CA GLN A 179 -0.89 -26.25 -0.09
C GLN A 179 -2.29 -26.17 -0.71
N ALA A 180 -3.34 -25.94 0.08
CA ALA A 180 -4.71 -25.76 -0.42
C ALA A 180 -4.80 -24.57 -1.40
N CYS A 181 -4.07 -23.49 -1.17
CA CYS A 181 -3.94 -22.40 -2.12
C CYS A 181 -3.21 -22.86 -3.39
N LEU A 182 -2.05 -23.52 -3.27
CA LEU A 182 -1.22 -23.93 -4.40
C LEU A 182 -1.91 -24.92 -5.35
N VAL A 183 -2.72 -25.87 -4.85
CA VAL A 183 -3.44 -26.81 -5.73
C VAL A 183 -4.50 -26.15 -6.61
N THR A 184 -4.96 -24.94 -6.29
CA THR A 184 -5.82 -24.15 -7.19
C THR A 184 -5.07 -23.63 -8.42
N GLY A 185 -3.72 -23.61 -8.38
CA GLY A 185 -2.87 -22.98 -9.39
C GLY A 185 -2.61 -21.48 -9.16
N ALA A 186 -3.23 -20.89 -8.12
CA ALA A 186 -2.98 -19.53 -7.70
C ALA A 186 -1.57 -19.32 -7.11
N SER A 187 -1.16 -18.07 -7.02
CA SER A 187 -0.04 -17.64 -6.18
C SER A 187 -0.48 -17.49 -4.72
N CYS A 188 0.41 -17.74 -3.77
CA CYS A 188 0.09 -17.69 -2.34
C CYS A 188 1.05 -16.75 -1.63
N ILE A 189 0.51 -15.66 -1.06
CA ILE A 189 1.27 -14.71 -0.26
C ILE A 189 1.30 -15.23 1.18
N ILE A 190 2.50 -15.49 1.69
CA ILE A 190 2.72 -15.77 3.11
C ILE A 190 2.90 -14.42 3.79
N ASP A 191 1.94 -14.04 4.62
CA ASP A 191 1.93 -12.75 5.33
C ASP A 191 2.17 -12.97 6.84
N ILE A 192 3.20 -12.31 7.38
CA ILE A 192 3.47 -12.27 8.81
C ILE A 192 2.71 -11.09 9.43
N HIS A 193 1.59 -11.39 10.10
CA HIS A 193 0.57 -10.42 10.50
C HIS A 193 0.89 -9.69 11.82
N ASN A 194 2.06 -9.02 11.89
CA ASN A 194 2.68 -8.61 13.15
C ASN A 194 3.03 -7.12 13.27
N TYR A 195 2.69 -6.25 12.31
CA TYR A 195 2.79 -4.79 12.48
C TYR A 195 4.21 -4.28 12.80
N ALA A 196 5.21 -4.96 12.24
CA ALA A 196 6.64 -4.80 12.54
C ALA A 196 7.04 -5.01 14.00
N ARG A 197 6.21 -5.71 14.78
CA ARG A 197 6.35 -5.88 16.23
C ARG A 197 6.23 -7.34 16.66
N TYR A 198 6.78 -7.61 17.83
CA TYR A 198 6.52 -8.83 18.59
C TYR A 198 6.42 -8.47 20.06
N GLY A 199 5.33 -8.85 20.73
CA GLY A 199 5.20 -8.57 22.16
C GLY A 199 5.12 -7.07 22.47
N GLY A 200 4.52 -6.26 21.59
CA GLY A 200 4.48 -4.80 21.71
C GLY A 200 5.76 -4.05 21.29
N LYS A 201 6.84 -4.76 20.92
CA LYS A 201 8.15 -4.15 20.65
C LYS A 201 8.57 -4.25 19.19
N ILE A 202 9.13 -3.16 18.66
CA ILE A 202 9.44 -2.99 17.23
C ILE A 202 10.73 -3.72 16.84
N ILE A 203 10.67 -4.54 15.79
CA ILE A 203 11.81 -5.30 15.26
C ILE A 203 12.96 -4.34 14.89
N GLY A 204 14.17 -4.65 15.38
CA GLY A 204 15.37 -3.84 15.15
C GLY A 204 15.39 -2.50 15.90
N GLN A 205 14.33 -2.16 16.65
CA GLN A 205 14.14 -0.87 17.31
C GLN A 205 13.57 -1.03 18.73
N GLY A 206 14.12 -1.99 19.48
CA GLY A 206 13.76 -2.28 20.88
C GLY A 206 13.07 -3.64 21.09
N GLY A 207 12.55 -4.24 20.02
CA GLY A 207 12.01 -5.60 19.98
C GLY A 207 13.03 -6.64 19.50
N PRO A 208 12.57 -7.73 18.86
CA PRO A 208 13.47 -8.74 18.29
C PRO A 208 14.53 -8.13 17.37
N SER A 209 15.72 -8.73 17.35
CA SER A 209 16.80 -8.28 16.45
C SER A 209 16.50 -8.62 14.99
N ASN A 210 17.22 -7.96 14.08
CA ASN A 210 17.17 -8.30 12.67
C ASN A 210 17.62 -9.73 12.39
N ASP A 211 18.51 -10.30 13.21
CA ASP A 211 18.94 -11.70 13.06
C ASP A 211 17.83 -12.69 13.40
N ILE A 212 17.03 -12.41 14.44
CA ILE A 212 15.86 -13.23 14.79
C ILE A 212 14.81 -13.15 13.67
N PHE A 213 14.55 -11.94 13.18
CA PHE A 213 13.60 -11.74 12.07
C PHE A 213 14.08 -12.38 10.76
N ALA A 214 15.37 -12.28 10.44
CA ALA A 214 15.99 -12.94 9.30
C ALA A 214 15.94 -14.48 9.46
N SER A 215 16.13 -15.00 10.66
CA SER A 215 16.01 -16.44 10.95
C SER A 215 14.60 -16.98 10.69
N LEU A 216 13.56 -16.24 11.08
CA LEU A 216 12.16 -16.57 10.76
C LEU A 216 11.99 -16.74 9.25
N TRP A 217 12.41 -15.72 8.50
CA TRP A 217 12.28 -15.70 7.06
C TRP A 217 13.14 -16.75 6.35
N ALA A 218 14.33 -17.06 6.87
CA ALA A 218 15.16 -18.15 6.37
C ALA A 218 14.45 -19.51 6.49
N ASN A 219 13.85 -19.80 7.65
CA ASN A 219 13.17 -21.07 7.89
C ASN A 219 11.91 -21.22 7.03
N ILE A 220 11.10 -20.16 6.89
CA ILE A 220 9.95 -20.14 5.99
C ILE A 220 10.41 -20.31 4.53
N ALA A 221 11.40 -19.54 4.09
CA ALA A 221 11.87 -19.59 2.71
C ALA A 221 12.49 -20.95 2.35
N ALA A 222 13.20 -21.61 3.28
CA ALA A 222 13.78 -22.92 3.05
C ALA A 222 12.72 -23.98 2.69
N LYS A 223 11.54 -23.94 3.33
CA LYS A 223 10.41 -24.83 3.00
C LYS A 223 9.90 -24.60 1.57
N TYR A 224 9.84 -23.36 1.13
CA TYR A 224 9.12 -22.94 -0.08
C TYR A 224 10.02 -22.56 -1.26
N ALA A 225 11.34 -22.69 -1.10
CA ALA A 225 12.35 -22.16 -2.02
C ALA A 225 12.17 -22.56 -3.48
N THR A 226 11.69 -23.77 -3.74
CA THR A 226 11.53 -24.31 -5.09
C THR A 226 10.17 -24.01 -5.73
N ASN A 227 9.22 -23.44 -4.98
CA ASN A 227 7.88 -23.17 -5.50
C ASN A 227 7.77 -21.71 -5.99
N PRO A 228 7.67 -21.47 -7.30
CA PRO A 228 7.63 -20.12 -7.86
C PRO A 228 6.29 -19.39 -7.65
N LYS A 229 5.25 -20.10 -7.17
CA LYS A 229 3.93 -19.50 -6.89
C LYS A 229 3.86 -18.87 -5.50
N ILE A 230 4.84 -19.11 -4.64
CA ILE A 230 4.95 -18.45 -3.34
C ILE A 230 5.38 -16.99 -3.51
N ILE A 231 4.76 -16.11 -2.74
CA ILE A 231 5.13 -14.71 -2.58
C ILE A 231 5.40 -14.49 -1.10
N PHE A 232 6.51 -13.85 -0.75
CA PHE A 232 6.87 -13.59 0.64
C PHE A 232 6.44 -12.16 1.03
N GLY A 233 5.35 -12.05 1.79
CA GLY A 233 4.90 -10.80 2.40
C GLY A 233 5.66 -10.53 3.69
N VAL A 234 6.69 -9.68 3.63
CA VAL A 234 7.71 -9.56 4.69
C VAL A 234 7.11 -9.22 6.08
N MET A 235 6.06 -8.41 6.11
CA MET A 235 5.40 -7.99 7.34
C MET A 235 4.10 -7.24 7.00
N ASN A 236 3.03 -7.54 7.72
CA ASN A 236 1.82 -6.75 7.68
C ASN A 236 2.03 -5.38 8.33
N GLU A 237 1.56 -4.31 7.68
CA GLU A 237 1.31 -2.98 8.25
C GLU A 237 2.26 -2.46 9.34
N PRO A 238 3.56 -2.25 9.08
CA PRO A 238 4.40 -1.44 9.95
C PRO A 238 3.76 -0.06 10.20
N HIS A 239 3.61 0.33 11.46
CA HIS A 239 3.08 1.64 11.84
C HIS A 239 3.83 2.21 13.04
N ASP A 240 3.81 3.53 13.22
CA ASP A 240 4.49 4.25 14.31
C ASP A 240 5.94 3.79 14.51
N VAL A 241 6.59 3.38 13.41
CA VAL A 241 7.98 2.97 13.41
C VAL A 241 8.83 4.24 13.44
N PRO A 242 9.68 4.45 14.46
CA PRO A 242 10.32 5.75 14.67
C PRO A 242 11.37 6.06 13.61
N ASP A 243 12.11 5.05 13.13
CA ASP A 243 13.08 5.20 12.03
C ASP A 243 12.77 4.23 10.89
N ILE A 244 12.26 4.79 9.80
CA ILE A 244 11.95 4.04 8.58
C ILE A 244 13.20 3.48 7.87
N ASN A 245 14.38 4.08 8.06
CA ASN A 245 15.61 3.55 7.48
C ASN A 245 16.12 2.33 8.26
N LEU A 246 15.97 2.32 9.60
CA LEU A 246 16.24 1.12 10.39
C LEU A 246 15.30 -0.02 10.01
N TRP A 247 14.00 0.28 9.80
CA TRP A 247 13.06 -0.70 9.28
C TRP A 247 13.43 -1.22 7.88
N ALA A 248 13.84 -0.35 6.96
CA ALA A 248 14.34 -0.78 5.66
C ALA A 248 15.58 -1.70 5.79
N GLY A 249 16.40 -1.50 6.82
CA GLY A 249 17.48 -2.42 7.22
C GLY A 249 16.96 -3.79 7.69
N SER A 250 15.89 -3.83 8.46
CA SER A 250 15.21 -5.08 8.86
C SER A 250 14.61 -5.82 7.66
N VAL A 251 13.98 -5.09 6.74
CA VAL A 251 13.47 -5.65 5.48
C VAL A 251 14.60 -6.18 4.60
N GLN A 252 15.75 -5.47 4.53
CA GLN A 252 16.94 -5.96 3.83
C GLN A 252 17.46 -7.27 4.43
N ALA A 253 17.45 -7.41 5.76
CA ALA A 253 17.86 -8.65 6.43
C ALA A 253 16.94 -9.83 6.05
N ALA A 254 15.62 -9.60 6.02
CA ALA A 254 14.65 -10.59 5.55
C ALA A 254 14.87 -10.97 4.07
N VAL A 255 15.00 -9.99 3.17
CA VAL A 255 15.27 -10.24 1.73
C VAL A 255 16.53 -11.08 1.55
N THR A 256 17.63 -10.71 2.22
CA THR A 256 18.89 -11.45 2.13
C THR A 256 18.71 -12.89 2.64
N ALA A 257 18.03 -13.08 3.77
CA ALA A 257 17.77 -14.40 4.34
C ALA A 257 16.92 -15.29 3.41
N ILE A 258 15.83 -14.76 2.88
CA ILE A 258 14.95 -15.44 1.91
C ILE A 258 15.75 -15.90 0.70
N ARG A 259 16.52 -14.99 0.10
CA ARG A 259 17.34 -15.33 -1.07
C ARG A 259 18.41 -16.35 -0.71
N ASN A 260 19.06 -16.25 0.45
CA ASN A 260 20.12 -17.18 0.86
C ASN A 260 19.59 -18.59 1.20
N ALA A 261 18.33 -18.70 1.63
CA ALA A 261 17.64 -19.98 1.81
C ALA A 261 17.27 -20.70 0.49
N GLY A 262 17.59 -20.11 -0.67
CA GLY A 262 17.39 -20.71 -1.99
C GLY A 262 16.16 -20.20 -2.76
N ALA A 263 15.34 -19.34 -2.16
CA ALA A 263 14.14 -18.80 -2.78
C ALA A 263 14.48 -17.65 -3.75
N LYS A 264 14.99 -18.00 -4.95
CA LYS A 264 15.56 -17.03 -5.90
C LYS A 264 14.55 -16.42 -6.88
N THR A 265 13.40 -17.05 -7.10
CA THR A 265 12.48 -16.70 -8.19
C THR A 265 11.23 -15.97 -7.72
N GLN A 266 10.88 -16.12 -6.45
CA GLN A 266 9.66 -15.60 -5.84
C GLN A 266 9.68 -14.06 -5.74
N LEU A 267 8.49 -13.48 -5.75
CA LEU A 267 8.29 -12.09 -5.34
C LEU A 267 8.51 -11.96 -3.83
N ILE A 268 9.09 -10.84 -3.40
CA ILE A 268 9.18 -10.43 -2.00
C ILE A 268 8.55 -9.05 -1.90
N LEU A 269 7.59 -8.89 -0.99
CA LEU A 269 6.85 -7.66 -0.79
C LEU A 269 7.53 -6.82 0.30
N LEU A 270 7.69 -5.52 0.05
CA LEU A 270 8.44 -4.58 0.88
C LEU A 270 7.48 -3.57 1.54
N PRO A 271 7.06 -3.81 2.80
CA PRO A 271 6.08 -2.98 3.49
C PRO A 271 6.73 -1.73 4.13
N GLY A 272 6.05 -0.60 4.01
CA GLY A 272 6.41 0.70 4.60
C GLY A 272 5.70 1.04 5.90
N ASN A 273 5.93 2.25 6.40
CA ASN A 273 5.31 2.78 7.63
C ASN A 273 3.87 3.27 7.39
N ASN A 274 3.20 3.67 8.47
CA ASN A 274 1.82 4.15 8.49
C ASN A 274 0.86 3.13 7.88
N TRP A 275 0.92 1.90 8.39
CA TRP A 275 0.04 0.80 7.99
C TRP A 275 0.12 0.53 6.49
N THR A 276 1.34 0.61 5.94
CA THR A 276 1.62 0.55 4.49
C THR A 276 0.70 1.41 3.61
N SER A 277 0.11 2.48 4.14
CA SER A 277 -0.90 3.26 3.42
C SER A 277 -0.35 3.82 2.12
N ALA A 278 -1.00 3.47 0.99
CA ALA A 278 -0.59 3.93 -0.33
C ALA A 278 -0.52 5.47 -0.45
N ALA A 279 -1.33 6.19 0.35
CA ALA A 279 -1.37 7.66 0.37
C ALA A 279 -0.10 8.29 0.94
N THR A 280 0.49 7.67 1.96
CA THR A 280 1.64 8.23 2.67
C THR A 280 2.95 7.53 2.34
N PHE A 281 2.91 6.41 1.61
CA PHE A 281 4.07 5.59 1.28
C PHE A 281 5.27 6.38 0.74
N VAL A 282 5.02 7.39 -0.10
CA VAL A 282 6.06 8.29 -0.60
C VAL A 282 6.40 9.38 0.41
N SER A 283 5.39 10.10 0.90
CA SER A 283 5.60 11.31 1.72
C SER A 283 6.16 11.04 3.12
N ASN A 284 5.97 9.83 3.67
CA ASN A 284 6.53 9.41 4.95
C ASN A 284 7.96 8.84 4.83
N GLY A 285 8.54 8.81 3.63
CA GLY A 285 9.90 8.33 3.36
C GLY A 285 10.04 6.82 3.18
N SER A 286 8.95 6.04 3.27
CA SER A 286 9.00 4.58 3.08
C SER A 286 9.48 4.21 1.69
N ALA A 287 8.96 4.87 0.65
CA ALA A 287 9.34 4.62 -0.74
C ALA A 287 10.86 4.79 -0.94
N ASP A 288 11.44 5.91 -0.50
CA ASP A 288 12.87 6.20 -0.66
C ASP A 288 13.76 5.27 0.17
N ALA A 289 13.36 4.97 1.41
CA ALA A 289 14.11 4.06 2.28
C ALA A 289 14.12 2.63 1.73
N LEU A 290 12.93 2.09 1.40
CA LEU A 290 12.78 0.74 0.86
C LEU A 290 13.30 0.61 -0.58
N ASN A 291 13.44 1.72 -1.33
CA ASN A 291 14.10 1.71 -2.64
C ASN A 291 15.61 1.42 -2.56
N LYS A 292 16.20 1.41 -1.37
CA LYS A 292 17.60 1.00 -1.16
C LYS A 292 17.75 -0.51 -0.96
N VAL A 293 16.65 -1.23 -0.70
CA VAL A 293 16.67 -2.69 -0.52
C VAL A 293 16.97 -3.38 -1.86
N ILE A 294 17.89 -4.34 -1.82
CA ILE A 294 18.40 -5.08 -2.98
C ILE A 294 18.51 -6.57 -2.66
N ASN A 295 18.45 -7.40 -3.71
CA ASN A 295 18.85 -8.79 -3.65
C ASN A 295 20.39 -8.88 -3.41
N PRO A 296 20.91 -10.05 -2.99
CA PRO A 296 22.35 -10.26 -2.82
C PRO A 296 23.20 -10.01 -4.08
N ASP A 297 22.60 -10.10 -5.28
CA ASP A 297 23.26 -9.82 -6.55
C ASP A 297 23.24 -8.32 -6.95
N GLY A 298 22.74 -7.45 -6.07
CA GLY A 298 22.63 -6.01 -6.30
C GLY A 298 21.38 -5.58 -7.08
N THR A 299 20.56 -6.52 -7.55
CA THR A 299 19.35 -6.20 -8.31
C THR A 299 18.16 -5.88 -7.40
N LYS A 300 17.11 -5.29 -7.98
CA LYS A 300 15.79 -5.13 -7.34
C LYS A 300 14.74 -6.09 -7.93
N THR A 301 15.18 -7.05 -8.74
CA THR A 301 14.30 -7.98 -9.45
C THR A 301 13.40 -8.69 -8.46
N ASN A 302 12.09 -8.74 -8.75
CA ASN A 302 11.08 -9.38 -7.91
C ASN A 302 10.95 -8.79 -6.49
N LEU A 303 11.48 -7.59 -6.23
CA LEU A 303 11.24 -6.84 -4.99
C LEU A 303 10.17 -5.77 -5.24
N ILE A 304 8.98 -5.99 -4.69
CA ILE A 304 7.77 -5.21 -4.99
C ILE A 304 7.37 -4.44 -3.73
N PHE A 305 6.96 -3.19 -3.83
CA PHE A 305 6.47 -2.47 -2.65
C PHE A 305 5.11 -3.01 -2.23
N ASP A 306 4.92 -3.19 -0.93
CA ASP A 306 3.66 -3.60 -0.35
C ASP A 306 2.90 -2.37 0.17
N VAL A 307 1.67 -2.18 -0.30
CA VAL A 307 0.83 -1.05 0.09
C VAL A 307 -0.58 -1.51 0.38
N HIS A 308 -1.25 -0.85 1.32
CA HIS A 308 -2.65 -1.08 1.65
C HIS A 308 -3.46 0.20 1.43
N LYS A 309 -4.75 0.07 1.15
CA LYS A 309 -5.66 1.22 1.15
C LYS A 309 -7.12 0.85 1.34
N TYR A 310 -7.74 1.40 2.37
CA TYR A 310 -9.19 1.36 2.59
C TYR A 310 -9.87 2.65 2.09
N LEU A 311 -11.20 2.59 1.95
CA LEU A 311 -12.01 3.59 1.28
C LEU A 311 -12.95 4.36 2.22
N ASP A 312 -12.93 4.02 3.52
CA ASP A 312 -13.61 4.76 4.56
C ASP A 312 -12.84 6.04 4.94
N SER A 313 -13.49 6.92 5.70
CA SER A 313 -13.04 8.30 5.93
C SER A 313 -11.69 8.42 6.64
N ASP A 314 -11.30 7.41 7.40
CA ASP A 314 -10.05 7.38 8.18
C ASP A 314 -9.06 6.30 7.71
N ASN A 315 -9.35 5.64 6.58
CA ASN A 315 -8.52 4.56 6.01
C ASN A 315 -8.34 3.36 6.94
N SER A 316 -9.24 3.14 7.90
CA SER A 316 -9.14 2.04 8.87
C SER A 316 -9.70 0.72 8.38
N GLY A 317 -10.60 0.73 7.39
CA GLY A 317 -11.33 -0.47 6.97
C GLY A 317 -12.29 -0.99 8.06
N THR A 318 -12.84 -0.10 8.88
CA THR A 318 -13.78 -0.47 9.96
C THR A 318 -15.21 -0.03 9.68
N SER A 319 -15.41 0.91 8.74
CA SER A 319 -16.73 1.35 8.29
C SER A 319 -17.23 0.52 7.10
N ALA A 320 -18.53 0.21 7.10
CA ALA A 320 -19.20 -0.44 5.97
C ALA A 320 -19.38 0.50 4.75
N GLU A 321 -19.36 1.81 4.96
CA GLU A 321 -19.55 2.80 3.90
C GLU A 321 -18.22 3.36 3.40
N CYS A 322 -18.13 3.54 2.09
CA CYS A 322 -16.96 4.08 1.41
C CYS A 322 -17.22 5.54 0.99
N VAL A 323 -16.20 6.38 1.07
CA VAL A 323 -16.29 7.82 0.78
C VAL A 323 -15.31 8.31 -0.28
N THR A 324 -14.37 7.47 -0.72
CA THR A 324 -13.37 7.82 -1.74
C THR A 324 -12.93 6.61 -2.55
N ASN A 325 -12.45 6.83 -3.79
CA ASN A 325 -11.78 5.83 -4.63
C ASN A 325 -10.25 5.82 -4.49
N ASN A 326 -9.68 6.71 -3.68
CA ASN A 326 -8.24 6.83 -3.42
C ASN A 326 -7.36 7.26 -4.61
N ILE A 327 -7.93 7.67 -5.75
CA ILE A 327 -7.14 7.92 -6.96
C ILE A 327 -6.26 9.15 -6.82
N ALA A 328 -6.83 10.30 -6.42
CA ALA A 328 -6.12 11.58 -6.45
C ALA A 328 -5.09 11.70 -5.31
N GLU A 329 -5.43 11.13 -4.15
CA GLU A 329 -4.69 11.24 -2.90
C GLU A 329 -3.66 10.12 -2.69
N ALA A 330 -3.81 8.97 -3.36
CA ALA A 330 -2.92 7.83 -3.19
C ALA A 330 -2.42 7.25 -4.51
N TRP A 331 -3.32 6.69 -5.33
CA TRP A 331 -2.90 5.84 -6.44
C TRP A 331 -2.21 6.60 -7.58
N ALA A 332 -2.67 7.80 -7.93
CA ALA A 332 -2.03 8.59 -8.98
C ALA A 332 -0.63 9.10 -8.57
N PRO A 333 -0.44 9.71 -7.38
CA PRO A 333 0.89 10.06 -6.90
C PRO A 333 1.83 8.86 -6.77
N LEU A 334 1.34 7.73 -6.24
CA LEU A 334 2.14 6.52 -6.10
C LEU A 334 2.54 5.94 -7.46
N ALA A 335 1.60 5.80 -8.41
CA ALA A 335 1.90 5.32 -9.76
C ALA A 335 2.94 6.19 -10.46
N GLN A 336 2.88 7.51 -10.27
CA GLN A 336 3.90 8.42 -10.77
C GLN A 336 5.28 8.11 -10.19
N TRP A 337 5.38 8.08 -8.86
CA TRP A 337 6.65 7.83 -8.20
C TRP A 337 7.25 6.47 -8.60
N LEU A 338 6.42 5.41 -8.66
CA LEU A 338 6.83 4.07 -9.08
C LEU A 338 7.41 4.07 -10.49
N ARG A 339 6.73 4.72 -11.44
CA ARG A 339 7.16 4.81 -12.84
C ARG A 339 8.48 5.57 -12.97
N CYS A 340 8.63 6.68 -12.24
CA CYS A 340 9.87 7.47 -12.24
C CYS A 340 11.08 6.70 -11.71
N HIS A 341 10.86 5.71 -10.83
CA HIS A 341 11.93 4.93 -10.21
C HIS A 341 12.08 3.52 -10.80
N GLY A 342 11.30 3.16 -11.82
CA GLY A 342 11.31 1.82 -12.41
C GLY A 342 10.93 0.73 -11.40
N ARG A 343 9.95 1.03 -10.54
CA ARG A 343 9.49 0.14 -9.47
C ARG A 343 8.02 -0.22 -9.66
N GLN A 344 7.58 -1.24 -8.92
CA GLN A 344 6.21 -1.71 -8.91
C GLN A 344 5.72 -1.86 -7.46
N ALA A 345 4.41 -1.75 -7.27
CA ALA A 345 3.73 -2.00 -6.00
C ALA A 345 2.62 -3.05 -6.17
N PHE A 346 2.22 -3.65 -5.05
CA PHE A 346 1.10 -4.58 -4.95
C PHE A 346 0.21 -4.11 -3.80
N ASN A 347 -1.08 -3.88 -4.10
CA ASN A 347 -2.09 -3.55 -3.11
C ASN A 347 -2.56 -4.82 -2.38
N THR A 348 -1.97 -5.20 -1.25
CA THR A 348 -2.28 -6.50 -0.62
C THR A 348 -3.40 -6.49 0.41
N GLU A 349 -3.91 -5.31 0.76
CA GLU A 349 -5.19 -5.17 1.45
C GLU A 349 -5.95 -3.94 0.96
N THR A 350 -7.20 -4.17 0.57
CA THR A 350 -8.20 -3.15 0.29
C THR A 350 -9.58 -3.76 0.49
N GLY A 351 -10.57 -2.96 0.84
CA GLY A 351 -11.90 -3.49 1.08
C GLY A 351 -12.89 -2.40 1.44
N GLY A 352 -14.14 -2.80 1.54
CA GLY A 352 -15.27 -1.97 1.91
C GLY A 352 -16.48 -2.82 2.24
N GLY A 353 -17.55 -2.22 2.72
CA GLY A 353 -18.77 -2.96 2.95
C GLY A 353 -19.48 -3.37 1.67
N ASN A 354 -20.43 -4.30 1.83
CA ASN A 354 -21.31 -4.79 0.78
C ASN A 354 -22.44 -3.79 0.47
N THR A 355 -22.06 -2.57 0.10
CA THR A 355 -22.92 -1.39 -0.03
C THR A 355 -22.76 -0.73 -1.40
N ALA A 356 -23.73 0.09 -1.78
CA ALA A 356 -23.70 0.80 -3.07
C ALA A 356 -22.55 1.83 -3.15
N SER A 357 -22.19 2.46 -2.03
CA SER A 357 -21.09 3.42 -1.97
C SER A 357 -19.75 2.74 -2.27
N CYS A 358 -19.52 1.57 -1.66
CA CYS A 358 -18.31 0.79 -1.86
C CYS A 358 -18.24 0.19 -3.26
N ALA A 359 -19.34 -0.34 -3.80
CA ALA A 359 -19.37 -0.79 -5.20
C ALA A 359 -18.97 0.34 -6.17
N LEU A 360 -19.45 1.57 -5.97
CA LEU A 360 -19.04 2.70 -6.80
C LEU A 360 -17.52 2.96 -6.71
N TYR A 361 -16.99 3.13 -5.50
CA TYR A 361 -15.63 3.60 -5.31
C TYR A 361 -14.56 2.52 -5.50
N ILE A 362 -14.82 1.26 -5.13
CA ILE A 362 -13.89 0.14 -5.34
C ILE A 362 -13.77 -0.16 -6.83
N CYS A 363 -14.88 -0.20 -7.58
CA CYS A 363 -14.82 -0.39 -9.02
C CYS A 363 -13.98 0.71 -9.71
N GLN A 364 -14.10 1.96 -9.28
CA GLN A 364 -13.26 3.06 -9.78
C GLN A 364 -11.78 2.87 -9.43
N GLN A 365 -11.47 2.45 -8.20
CA GLN A 365 -10.12 2.15 -7.75
C GLN A 365 -9.48 1.03 -8.60
N VAL A 366 -10.18 -0.09 -8.74
CA VAL A 366 -9.74 -1.26 -9.52
C VAL A 366 -9.52 -0.88 -10.99
N ALA A 367 -10.43 -0.09 -11.58
CA ALA A 367 -10.26 0.40 -12.95
C ALA A 367 -8.99 1.26 -13.10
N PHE A 368 -8.69 2.14 -12.14
CA PHE A 368 -7.46 2.93 -12.15
C PHE A 368 -6.21 2.07 -12.01
N GLN A 369 -6.21 1.10 -11.10
CA GLN A 369 -5.09 0.16 -10.91
C GLN A 369 -4.86 -0.65 -12.18
N LYS A 370 -5.92 -1.16 -12.82
CA LYS A 370 -5.85 -1.86 -14.11
C LYS A 370 -5.26 -0.98 -15.22
N ALA A 371 -5.65 0.29 -15.30
CA ALA A 371 -5.09 1.23 -16.25
C ALA A 371 -3.59 1.53 -15.99
N ASN A 372 -3.10 1.31 -14.76
CA ASN A 372 -1.69 1.52 -14.36
C ASN A 372 -0.97 0.18 -14.09
N SER A 373 -1.35 -0.89 -14.79
CA SER A 373 -0.85 -2.23 -14.51
C SER A 373 0.64 -2.47 -14.84
N ASP A 374 1.32 -1.49 -15.43
CA ASP A 374 2.77 -1.48 -15.58
C ASP A 374 3.49 -1.28 -14.23
N VAL A 375 2.88 -0.54 -13.30
CA VAL A 375 3.45 -0.23 -11.98
C VAL A 375 2.64 -0.81 -10.80
N ILE A 376 1.35 -1.10 -10.99
CA ILE A 376 0.52 -1.78 -9.99
C ILE A 376 0.30 -3.24 -10.42
N LEU A 377 0.86 -4.19 -9.67
CA LEU A 377 0.77 -5.60 -10.04
C LEU A 377 -0.64 -6.17 -9.87
N GLY A 378 -1.40 -5.67 -8.91
CA GLY A 378 -2.69 -6.25 -8.55
C GLY A 378 -3.26 -5.70 -7.27
N TYR A 379 -4.40 -6.28 -6.89
CA TYR A 379 -5.05 -6.08 -5.59
C TYR A 379 -5.38 -7.41 -4.93
N VAL A 380 -5.52 -7.37 -3.61
CA VAL A 380 -6.06 -8.45 -2.80
C VAL A 380 -7.10 -7.86 -1.85
N GLY A 381 -8.35 -8.33 -1.95
CA GLY A 381 -9.46 -7.90 -1.11
C GLY A 381 -9.32 -8.34 0.35
N TRP A 382 -9.85 -7.55 1.27
CA TRP A 382 -9.94 -7.86 2.70
C TRP A 382 -11.42 -7.81 3.13
N ALA A 383 -12.05 -8.92 3.54
CA ALA A 383 -11.47 -10.28 3.65
C ALA A 383 -12.47 -11.44 3.63
N ALA A 384 -11.96 -12.62 3.27
CA ALA A 384 -12.64 -13.92 3.32
C ALA A 384 -11.98 -14.86 4.38
N GLY A 385 -12.14 -16.18 4.23
CA GLY A 385 -11.61 -17.16 5.19
C GLY A 385 -12.59 -17.42 6.33
N ASN A 386 -12.14 -17.23 7.57
CA ASN A 386 -12.93 -17.47 8.78
C ASN A 386 -13.81 -16.30 9.23
N PHE A 387 -13.83 -15.19 8.48
CA PHE A 387 -14.74 -14.09 8.80
C PHE A 387 -16.20 -14.51 8.65
N TYR A 388 -17.00 -14.18 9.68
CA TYR A 388 -18.43 -14.40 9.68
C TYR A 388 -19.13 -13.53 8.63
N PRO A 389 -20.31 -13.94 8.12
CA PRO A 389 -21.09 -13.13 7.16
C PRO A 389 -21.45 -11.72 7.66
N THR A 390 -21.43 -11.50 8.98
CA THR A 390 -21.70 -10.18 9.61
C THR A 390 -20.47 -9.29 9.71
N TYR A 391 -19.29 -9.76 9.29
CA TYR A 391 -18.09 -8.92 9.26
C TYR A 391 -18.32 -7.73 8.30
N PRO A 392 -18.11 -6.47 8.72
CA PRO A 392 -18.46 -5.30 7.91
C PRO A 392 -17.82 -5.29 6.52
N LEU A 393 -16.59 -5.79 6.39
CA LEU A 393 -15.82 -5.90 5.14
C LEU A 393 -15.81 -7.34 4.60
N GLY A 394 -16.85 -8.13 4.90
CA GLY A 394 -16.92 -9.54 4.52
C GLY A 394 -16.89 -9.77 3.01
N GLU A 395 -15.95 -10.61 2.57
CA GLU A 395 -15.81 -11.16 1.22
C GLU A 395 -15.97 -12.69 1.22
N THR A 396 -16.25 -13.32 2.37
CA THR A 396 -16.49 -14.76 2.48
C THR A 396 -17.74 -15.17 1.66
N PRO A 397 -17.60 -16.07 0.67
CA PRO A 397 -18.73 -16.55 -0.12
C PRO A 397 -19.56 -17.55 0.69
N THR A 398 -20.85 -17.62 0.40
CA THR A 398 -21.77 -18.55 1.06
C THR A 398 -21.98 -19.80 0.20
N LYS A 399 -21.93 -20.98 0.82
CA LYS A 399 -22.16 -22.26 0.15
C LYS A 399 -23.53 -22.85 0.52
N VAL A 400 -24.37 -23.12 -0.48
CA VAL A 400 -25.65 -23.84 -0.31
C VAL A 400 -25.64 -25.07 -1.23
N GLY A 401 -25.61 -26.27 -0.63
CA GLY A 401 -25.38 -27.50 -1.38
C GLY A 401 -23.99 -27.50 -2.03
N THR A 402 -23.95 -27.48 -3.36
CA THR A 402 -22.70 -27.39 -4.15
C THR A 402 -22.45 -26.01 -4.72
N THR A 403 -23.37 -25.06 -4.56
CA THR A 403 -23.30 -23.74 -5.15
C THR A 403 -22.68 -22.75 -4.17
N TRP A 404 -21.69 -22.01 -4.64
CA TRP A 404 -21.11 -20.87 -3.95
C TRP A 404 -21.74 -19.58 -4.49
N THR A 405 -21.94 -18.61 -3.59
CA THR A 405 -22.47 -17.28 -3.92
C THR A 405 -21.61 -16.23 -3.23
N ASP A 406 -21.02 -15.35 -4.03
CA ASP A 406 -20.23 -14.23 -3.55
C ASP A 406 -21.04 -13.14 -2.86
N THR A 407 -20.31 -12.30 -2.13
CA THR A 407 -20.84 -11.05 -1.59
C THR A 407 -21.04 -10.03 -2.72
N SER A 408 -21.86 -9.00 -2.45
CA SER A 408 -22.22 -8.02 -3.50
C SER A 408 -21.01 -7.22 -3.98
N LEU A 409 -20.06 -6.92 -3.09
CA LEU A 409 -18.85 -6.19 -3.47
C LEU A 409 -17.92 -7.03 -4.35
N VAL A 410 -17.74 -8.30 -4.01
CA VAL A 410 -16.93 -9.24 -4.82
C VAL A 410 -17.51 -9.36 -6.22
N THR A 411 -18.81 -9.67 -6.32
CA THR A 411 -19.53 -9.80 -7.58
C THR A 411 -19.47 -8.52 -8.43
N ALA A 412 -19.58 -7.35 -7.79
CA ALA A 412 -19.67 -6.09 -8.54
C ALA A 412 -18.31 -5.57 -9.03
N CYS A 413 -17.23 -5.76 -8.26
CA CYS A 413 -15.99 -5.03 -8.47
C CYS A 413 -14.69 -5.83 -8.36
N LEU A 414 -14.63 -6.83 -7.47
CA LEU A 414 -13.36 -7.48 -7.14
C LEU A 414 -13.12 -8.76 -7.97
N ALA A 415 -14.18 -9.47 -8.36
CA ALA A 415 -14.09 -10.59 -9.28
C ALA A 415 -13.55 -10.11 -10.65
N PRO A 416 -12.44 -10.66 -11.16
CA PRO A 416 -11.84 -10.21 -12.41
C PRO A 416 -12.56 -10.66 -13.70
N LYS A 417 -13.51 -11.62 -13.61
CA LYS A 417 -14.27 -12.16 -14.77
C LYS A 417 -15.50 -11.36 -15.15
#